data_AF-A0A1M7SGX4-F1
#
_entry.id   AF-A0A1M7SGX4-F1
#
_cell.length_a   1.000
_cell.length_b   1.000
_cell.length_c   1.000
_cell.angle_alpha   90.00
_cell.angle_beta   90.00
_cell.angle_gamma   90.00
#
_symmetry.space_group_name_H-M   'P 1'
#
loop_
_entity.id
_entity.type
_entity.pdbx_description
1 polymer ?
#
loop_
_entity_poly.entity_id
_entity_poly.type
_entity_poly.pdbx_seq_one_letter_code
_entity_poly.pdbx_strand_id
1 'polypeptide(L)'
;MKLFAKSLKVIWILCSLIVLAVTLFYASPNTPNDIFIFLWYGMGVLTFPSNFLVAGLLVGLILIEEQTGIQFLTDSNYVGLSSFWLALFIVGYIQWFVLVPWLWHKIRKR
;
A
#
# COMPACT_ATOMS: atom_id res chain seq x y z
N MET A 1 17.69 -0.47 21.37
CA MET A 1 17.21 -0.75 19.99
C MET A 1 15.78 -1.30 19.91
N LYS A 2 15.33 -2.23 20.77
CA LYS A 2 13.95 -2.80 20.70
C LYS A 2 12.83 -1.77 20.86
N LEU A 3 13.02 -0.75 21.69
CA LEU A 3 12.04 0.34 21.88
C LEU A 3 11.91 1.22 20.64
N PHE A 4 13.02 1.64 20.04
CA PHE A 4 13.03 2.45 18.81
C PHE A 4 12.32 1.74 17.64
N ALA A 5 12.59 0.45 17.43
CA ALA A 5 11.92 -0.32 16.37
C ALA A 5 10.41 -0.47 16.62
N LYS A 6 9.98 -0.57 17.88
CA LYS A 6 8.55 -0.59 18.24
C LYS A 6 7.89 0.76 17.97
N SER A 7 8.52 1.86 18.36
CA SER A 7 8.01 3.21 18.09
C SER A 7 7.88 3.47 16.59
N LEU A 8 8.89 3.12 15.79
CA LEU A 8 8.85 3.27 14.34
C LEU A 8 7.69 2.47 13.71
N LYS A 9 7.46 1.23 14.19
CA LYS A 9 6.32 0.42 13.75
C LYS A 9 4.98 1.09 14.04
N VAL A 10 4.80 1.59 15.27
CA VAL A 10 3.56 2.26 15.66
C VAL A 10 3.34 3.52 14.82
N ILE A 11 4.37 4.33 14.64
CA ILE A 11 4.30 5.55 13.81
C ILE A 11 3.93 5.20 12.37
N TRP A 12 4.58 4.20 11.77
CA TRP A 12 4.28 3.77 10.40
C TRP A 12 2.82 3.30 10.25
N ILE A 13 2.33 2.47 11.18
CA ILE A 13 0.93 2.00 11.17
C ILE A 13 -0.04 3.18 11.29
N LEU A 14 0.23 4.11 12.20
CA LEU A 14 -0.59 5.32 12.37
C LEU A 14 -0.60 6.17 11.10
N CYS A 15 0.55 6.37 10.45
CA CYS A 15 0.63 7.07 9.18
C CYS A 15 -0.22 6.37 8.09
N SER A 16 -0.13 5.05 7.95
CA SER A 16 -0.94 4.30 6.99
C SER A 16 -2.43 4.39 7.27
N LEU A 17 -2.83 4.37 8.55
CA LEU A 17 -4.23 4.53 8.95
C LEU A 17 -4.74 5.95 8.71
N ILE A 18 -3.91 6.97 8.95
CA ILE A 18 -4.25 8.36 8.63
C ILE A 18 -4.48 8.51 7.12
N VAL A 19 -3.60 7.94 6.29
CA VAL A 19 -3.77 7.96 4.83
C VAL A 19 -5.12 7.35 4.44
N LEU A 20 -5.47 6.19 4.99
CA LEU A 20 -6.77 5.55 4.73
C LEU A 20 -7.93 6.43 5.20
N ALA A 21 -7.89 6.91 6.44
CA ALA A 21 -8.98 7.69 7.05
C ALA A 21 -9.24 8.99 6.27
N VAL A 22 -8.19 9.73 5.91
CA VAL A 22 -8.29 10.94 5.08
C VAL A 22 -8.87 10.58 3.72
N THR A 23 -8.39 9.51 3.08
CA THR A 23 -8.89 9.11 1.77
C THR A 23 -10.37 8.74 1.83
N LEU A 24 -10.80 7.97 2.82
CA LEU A 24 -12.21 7.58 2.99
C LEU A 24 -13.11 8.75 3.35
N PHE A 25 -12.62 9.71 4.15
CA PHE A 25 -13.40 10.88 4.56
C PHE A 25 -13.70 11.82 3.38
N TYR A 26 -12.75 11.98 2.46
CA TYR A 26 -12.90 12.86 1.29
C TYR A 26 -13.27 12.10 0.00
N ALA A 27 -13.30 10.77 0.03
CA ALA A 27 -13.81 9.95 -1.06
C ALA A 27 -15.31 10.19 -1.20
N SER A 28 -15.70 10.76 -2.33
CA SER A 28 -17.10 10.88 -2.74
C SER A 28 -17.30 9.97 -3.96
N PRO A 29 -18.13 8.93 -3.88
CA PRO A 29 -18.29 7.94 -4.95
C PRO A 29 -19.00 8.51 -6.18
N ASN A 30 -19.69 9.65 -6.03
CA ASN A 30 -20.52 10.25 -7.08
C ASN A 30 -19.90 11.48 -7.75
N THR A 31 -18.68 11.87 -7.34
CA THR A 31 -17.96 13.00 -7.93
C THR A 31 -16.52 12.59 -8.19
N PRO A 32 -15.98 12.85 -9.40
CA PRO A 32 -14.57 12.64 -9.65
C PRO A 32 -13.76 13.49 -8.66
N ASN A 33 -13.11 12.82 -7.71
CA ASN A 33 -12.28 13.45 -6.70
C ASN A 33 -10.89 12.82 -6.78
N ASP A 34 -9.87 13.66 -6.96
CA ASP A 34 -8.46 13.27 -7.05
C ASP A 34 -7.88 12.74 -5.72
N ILE A 35 -8.72 12.49 -4.73
CA ILE A 35 -8.30 11.96 -3.42
C ILE A 35 -7.63 10.59 -3.52
N PHE A 36 -7.93 9.81 -4.56
CA PHE A 36 -7.22 8.55 -4.83
C PHE A 36 -5.72 8.77 -5.04
N ILE A 37 -5.32 9.93 -5.57
CA ILE A 37 -3.93 10.32 -5.74
C ILE A 37 -3.22 10.45 -4.38
N PHE A 38 -3.93 10.97 -3.36
CA PHE A 38 -3.41 11.06 -2.00
C PHE A 38 -3.11 9.67 -1.41
N LEU A 39 -4.01 8.70 -1.61
CA LEU A 39 -3.78 7.32 -1.19
C LEU A 39 -2.58 6.71 -1.92
N TRP A 40 -2.51 6.93 -3.24
CA TRP A 40 -1.46 6.38 -4.10
C TRP A 40 -0.08 6.88 -3.69
N TYR A 41 0.11 8.19 -3.54
CA TYR A 41 1.38 8.75 -3.12
C TYR A 41 1.65 8.55 -1.63
N GLY A 42 0.64 8.69 -0.77
CA GLY A 42 0.78 8.50 0.67
C GLY A 42 1.25 7.09 1.01
N MET A 43 0.56 6.07 0.50
CA MET A 43 1.00 4.69 0.67
C MET A 43 2.23 4.36 -0.19
N GLY A 44 2.38 4.97 -1.37
CA GLY A 44 3.53 4.72 -2.25
C GLY A 44 4.86 5.10 -1.60
N VAL A 45 4.91 6.21 -0.86
CA VAL A 45 6.08 6.61 -0.08
C VAL A 45 6.31 5.67 1.10
N LEU A 46 5.25 5.31 1.83
CA LEU A 46 5.34 4.42 2.99
C LEU A 46 5.77 2.99 2.62
N THR A 47 5.49 2.56 1.39
CA THR A 47 5.79 1.21 0.88
C THR A 47 6.99 1.19 -0.08
N PHE A 48 7.67 2.30 -0.33
CA PHE A 48 8.86 2.33 -1.19
C PHE A 48 9.96 1.39 -0.68
N PRO A 49 10.62 0.58 -1.53
CA PRO A 49 10.44 0.46 -2.98
C PRO A 49 9.39 -0.58 -3.42
N SER A 50 8.85 -1.41 -2.52
CA SER A 50 7.89 -2.48 -2.87
C SER A 50 6.62 -2.02 -3.58
N ASN A 51 6.29 -0.72 -3.50
CA ASN A 51 5.23 -0.12 -4.31
C ASN A 51 5.37 -0.45 -5.81
N PHE A 52 6.59 -0.51 -6.35
CA PHE A 52 6.81 -0.84 -7.77
C PHE A 52 6.33 -2.26 -8.12
N LEU A 53 6.47 -3.22 -7.19
CA LEU A 53 5.97 -4.58 -7.39
C LEU A 53 4.44 -4.60 -7.40
N VAL A 54 3.81 -3.88 -6.47
CA VAL A 54 2.35 -3.80 -6.40
C VAL A 54 1.79 -3.07 -7.63
N ALA A 55 2.42 -1.97 -8.05
CA ALA A 55 2.08 -1.25 -9.27
C ALA A 55 2.19 -2.13 -10.52
N GLY A 56 3.30 -2.87 -10.65
CA GLY A 56 3.49 -3.81 -11.76
C GLY A 56 2.44 -4.93 -11.79
N LEU A 57 2.09 -5.48 -10.62
CA LEU A 57 1.01 -6.47 -10.51
C LEU A 57 -0.35 -5.90 -10.93
N LEU A 58 -0.67 -4.67 -10.52
CA LEU A 58 -1.91 -4.02 -10.92
C LEU A 58 -1.98 -3.77 -12.43
N VAL A 59 -0.89 -3.25 -13.02
CA VAL A 59 -0.82 -3.07 -14.48
C VAL A 59 -1.01 -4.41 -15.19
N GLY A 60 -0.40 -5.49 -14.68
CA GLY A 60 -0.62 -6.84 -15.20
C GLY A 60 -2.08 -7.28 -15.13
N LEU A 61 -2.78 -7.02 -14.02
CA LEU A 61 -4.20 -7.33 -13.89
C LEU A 61 -5.07 -6.52 -14.84
N ILE A 62 -4.79 -5.22 -15.02
CA ILE A 62 -5.49 -4.36 -16.00
C ILE A 62 -5.34 -4.93 -17.42
N LEU A 63 -4.13 -5.34 -17.81
CA LEU A 63 -3.89 -5.91 -19.12
C LEU A 63 -4.62 -7.24 -19.33
N ILE A 64 -4.71 -8.08 -18.30
CA ILE A 64 -5.48 -9.34 -18.36
C ILE A 64 -6.97 -9.05 -18.47
N GLU A 65 -7.48 -8.07 -17.72
CA GLU A 65 -8.87 -7.62 -17.78
C GLU A 65 -9.23 -7.12 -19.19
N GLU A 66 -8.38 -6.28 -19.80
CA GLU A 66 -8.57 -5.81 -21.17
C GLU A 66 -8.57 -6.96 -22.20
N GLN A 67 -7.75 -8.00 -21.99
CA GLN A 67 -7.65 -9.13 -22.92
C GLN A 67 -8.74 -10.19 -22.75
N THR A 68 -9.25 -10.37 -21.53
CA THR A 68 -10.19 -11.46 -21.19
C THR A 68 -11.62 -10.98 -20.96
N GLY A 69 -11.82 -9.69 -20.74
CA GLY A 69 -13.10 -9.10 -20.33
C GLY A 69 -13.53 -9.45 -18.90
N ILE A 70 -12.67 -10.12 -18.12
CA ILE A 70 -12.94 -10.47 -16.72
C ILE A 70 -12.54 -9.29 -15.85
N GLN A 71 -13.51 -8.66 -15.17
CA GLN A 71 -13.27 -7.52 -14.30
C GLN A 71 -12.62 -7.95 -12.99
N PHE A 72 -11.34 -7.62 -12.81
CA PHE A 72 -10.60 -7.90 -11.58
C PHE A 72 -10.54 -6.68 -10.66
N LEU A 73 -10.52 -5.48 -11.24
CA LEU A 73 -10.48 -4.23 -10.50
C LEU A 73 -11.88 -3.63 -10.45
N THR A 74 -12.57 -3.81 -9.32
CA THR A 74 -13.94 -3.32 -9.15
C THR A 74 -13.98 -1.80 -9.26
N ASP A 75 -14.90 -1.29 -10.09
CA ASP A 75 -15.22 0.13 -10.27
C ASP A 75 -15.10 0.91 -8.97
N SER A 76 -14.33 2.01 -8.99
CA SER A 76 -14.11 3.14 -8.05
C SER A 76 -14.86 3.18 -6.71
N ASN A 77 -15.04 2.04 -6.07
CA ASN A 77 -15.83 1.85 -4.87
C ASN A 77 -14.90 1.72 -3.68
N TYR A 78 -15.44 2.03 -2.50
CA TYR A 78 -14.72 1.91 -1.23
C TYR A 78 -14.08 0.53 -1.00
N VAL A 79 -14.66 -0.53 -1.59
CA VAL A 79 -14.12 -1.89 -1.53
C VAL A 79 -12.80 -2.01 -2.29
N GLY A 80 -12.74 -1.51 -3.52
CA GLY A 80 -11.52 -1.52 -4.34
C GLY A 80 -10.41 -0.70 -3.68
N LEU A 81 -10.77 0.49 -3.18
CA LEU A 81 -9.86 1.36 -2.43
C LEU A 81 -9.29 0.66 -1.18
N SER A 82 -10.16 0.08 -0.35
CA SER A 82 -9.75 -0.59 0.89
C SER A 82 -8.89 -1.81 0.61
N SER A 83 -9.20 -2.57 -0.45
CA SER A 83 -8.45 -3.74 -0.88
C SER A 83 -7.05 -3.35 -1.38
N PHE A 84 -6.96 -2.28 -2.16
CA PHE A 84 -5.69 -1.74 -2.64
C PHE A 84 -4.82 -1.22 -1.49
N TRP A 85 -5.41 -0.45 -0.57
CA TRP A 85 -4.73 0.00 0.64
C TRP A 85 -4.21 -1.18 1.47
N LEU A 86 -5.03 -2.23 1.65
CA LEU A 86 -4.67 -3.41 2.42
C LEU A 86 -3.48 -4.14 1.79
N ALA A 87 -3.46 -4.29 0.45
CA ALA A 87 -2.35 -4.88 -0.27
C ALA A 87 -1.04 -4.10 -0.03
N LEU A 88 -1.08 -2.78 -0.20
CA LEU A 88 0.07 -1.90 0.07
C LEU A 88 0.50 -1.97 1.54
N PHE A 89 -0.45 -1.97 2.48
CA PHE A 89 -0.18 -2.06 3.91
C PHE A 89 0.56 -3.36 4.26
N ILE A 90 0.08 -4.51 3.77
CA ILE A 90 0.68 -5.81 4.04
C ILE A 90 2.09 -5.87 3.45
N VAL A 91 2.26 -5.51 2.18
CA VAL A 91 3.55 -5.58 1.49
C VAL A 91 4.56 -4.63 2.14
N GLY A 92 4.16 -3.38 2.42
CA GLY A 92 5.01 -2.40 3.11
C GLY A 92 5.41 -2.83 4.52
N TYR A 93 4.48 -3.42 5.27
CA TYR A 93 4.77 -3.93 6.61
C TYR A 93 5.80 -5.07 6.57
N ILE A 94 5.62 -6.03 5.65
CA ILE A 94 6.56 -7.13 5.45
C ILE A 94 7.93 -6.58 5.04
N GLN A 95 7.97 -5.61 4.12
CA GLN A 95 9.21 -4.96 3.69
C GLN A 95 9.98 -4.36 4.87
N TRP A 96 9.36 -3.45 5.63
CA TRP A 96 10.06 -2.68 6.66
C TRP A 96 10.33 -3.45 7.95
N PHE A 97 9.44 -4.35 8.36
CA PHE A 97 9.50 -4.97 9.68
C PHE A 97 9.88 -6.45 9.67
N VAL A 98 9.92 -7.10 8.50
CA VAL A 98 10.34 -8.49 8.35
C VAL A 98 11.60 -8.58 7.49
N LEU A 99 11.53 -8.10 6.23
CA LEU A 99 12.62 -8.22 5.26
C LEU A 99 13.84 -7.38 5.64
N VAL A 100 13.67 -6.10 5.94
CA VAL A 100 14.80 -5.20 6.29
C VAL A 100 15.58 -5.70 7.52
N PRO A 101 14.94 -6.04 8.66
CA PRO A 101 15.66 -6.59 9.81
C PRO A 101 16.33 -7.93 9.49
N TRP A 102 15.66 -8.81 8.74
CA TRP A 102 16.23 -10.10 8.34
C TRP A 102 17.49 -9.93 7.48
N LEU A 103 17.45 -9.02 6.50
CA LEU A 103 18.58 -8.74 5.62
C LEU A 103 19.74 -8.13 6.40
N TRP A 104 19.46 -7.20 7.31
CA TRP A 104 20.46 -6.61 8.20
C TRP A 104 21.17 -7.67 9.06
N HIS A 105 20.42 -8.61 9.65
CA HIS A 105 21.00 -9.70 10.43
C HIS A 105 21.84 -10.66 9.58
N LYS A 106 21.45 -10.90 8.33
CA LYS A 106 22.18 -11.76 7.41
C LYS A 106 23.50 -11.14 6.95
N ILE A 107 23.50 -9.83 6.67
CA ILE A 107 24.71 -9.10 6.27
C ILE A 107 25.70 -9.03 7.43
N ARG A 108 25.23 -8.76 8.67
CA ARG A 108 26.12 -8.67 9.84
C ARG A 108 26.78 -10.00 10.26
N LYS A 109 26.23 -11.13 9.84
CA LYS A 109 26.78 -12.47 10.13
C LYS A 109 27.78 -12.95 9.07
N ARG A 110 27.94 -12.22 7.97
CA ARG A 110 29.02 -12.40 6.99
C ARG A 110 30.13 -11.41 7.27
#